data_AF-A0AAW7CSC7-F1
#
_entry.id   AF-A0AAW7CSC7-F1
#
_cell.length_a   1.000
_cell.length_b   1.000
_cell.length_c   1.000
_cell.angle_alpha   90.00
_cell.angle_beta   90.00
_cell.angle_gamma   90.00
#
_symmetry.space_group_name_H-M   'P 1'
#
loop_
_entity.id
_entity.type
_entity.pdbx_description
1 polymer ?
#
loop_
_entity_poly.entity_id
_entity_poly.type
_entity_poly.pdbx_seq_one_letter_code
_entity_poly.pdbx_strand_id
1 'polypeptide(L)'
;MKKIISLSILLLAFSVSYGQKKPVIQSSSEVIVYKDIENILQNKAELGLTQKQEASFIVKNEYIKRDLQALNDRTDMLPVEKKETEKKVKNTYQLFIQRTLTKDQMDIWAQKKVEFDLANIHDEGLKADLKALDAIYKADQKEIYRKYGMDRTIYAAQKNTIRKKYETERLKLMQYYNATEVENDVMSLEEIANLVKEFDDYYSGEASSNPLKYLNIRENTTSEGEAEESTYTEEPSAE
;
A
#
# COMPACT_ATOMS: atom_id res chain seq x y z
N MET A 1 -75.36 6.96 -1.19
CA MET A 1 -74.00 7.53 -1.36
C MET A 1 -73.10 7.16 -0.18
N LYS A 2 -72.45 5.98 -0.19
CA LYS A 2 -71.49 5.58 0.87
C LYS A 2 -70.54 4.45 0.40
N LYS A 3 -69.80 4.55 -0.70
CA LYS A 3 -68.78 3.51 -1.08
C LYS A 3 -67.64 4.00 -1.98
N ILE A 4 -67.05 5.20 -1.78
CA ILE A 4 -65.91 5.65 -2.62
C ILE A 4 -64.83 6.41 -1.83
N ILE A 5 -64.48 5.97 -0.61
CA ILE A 5 -63.38 6.62 0.16
C ILE A 5 -62.50 5.56 0.85
N SER A 6 -62.18 4.47 0.15
CA SER A 6 -61.31 3.42 0.73
C SER A 6 -60.07 3.10 -0.11
N LEU A 7 -59.95 3.61 -1.33
CA LEU A 7 -58.79 3.29 -2.20
C LEU A 7 -57.64 4.29 -2.02
N SER A 8 -57.93 5.53 -1.64
CA SER A 8 -56.93 6.60 -1.47
C SER A 8 -56.10 6.46 -0.19
N ILE A 9 -56.63 5.77 0.82
CA ILE A 9 -55.96 5.57 2.12
C ILE A 9 -54.93 4.42 2.03
N LEU A 10 -55.16 3.44 1.16
CA LEU A 10 -54.24 2.31 0.99
C LEU A 10 -52.98 2.70 0.21
N LEU A 11 -53.09 3.65 -0.74
CA LEU A 11 -51.95 4.19 -1.49
C LEU A 11 -51.05 5.12 -0.66
N LEU A 12 -51.58 5.74 0.40
CA LEU A 12 -50.80 6.53 1.36
C LEU A 12 -50.05 5.67 2.39
N ALA A 13 -50.41 4.39 2.56
CA ALA A 13 -49.76 3.49 3.51
C ALA A 13 -48.48 2.84 2.94
N PHE A 14 -48.36 2.70 1.62
CA PHE A 14 -47.18 2.10 0.99
C PHE A 14 -46.04 3.10 0.68
N SER A 15 -46.26 4.41 0.87
CA SER A 15 -45.26 5.45 0.58
C SER A 15 -44.35 5.82 1.77
N VAL A 16 -44.50 5.18 2.94
CA VAL A 16 -43.76 5.58 4.17
C VAL A 16 -42.63 4.59 4.58
N SER A 17 -42.41 3.48 3.87
CA SER A 17 -41.37 2.49 4.24
C SER A 17 -40.20 2.36 3.27
N TYR A 18 -39.92 3.38 2.48
CA TYR A 18 -38.55 3.66 2.06
C TYR A 18 -38.07 4.87 2.83
N GLY A 19 -37.80 4.65 4.11
CA GLY A 19 -36.90 5.54 4.85
C GLY A 19 -35.62 5.61 4.04
N GLN A 20 -35.43 6.72 3.31
CA GLN A 20 -34.14 7.11 2.81
C GLN A 20 -33.23 7.15 4.04
N LYS A 21 -32.51 6.05 4.29
CA LYS A 21 -31.29 6.11 5.08
C LYS A 21 -30.49 7.21 4.40
N LYS A 22 -30.38 8.36 5.07
CA LYS A 22 -29.39 9.37 4.68
C LYS A 22 -28.11 8.58 4.41
N PRO A 23 -27.50 8.68 3.23
CA PRO A 23 -26.24 8.00 2.99
C PRO A 23 -25.35 8.41 4.16
N VAL A 24 -24.91 7.42 4.94
CA VAL A 24 -23.83 7.64 5.88
C VAL A 24 -22.67 7.98 4.98
N ILE A 25 -22.43 9.29 4.80
CA ILE A 25 -21.17 9.77 4.28
C ILE A 25 -20.18 9.22 5.29
N GLN A 26 -19.49 8.15 4.93
CA GLN A 26 -18.31 7.71 5.65
C GLN A 26 -17.32 8.85 5.50
N SER A 27 -17.40 9.82 6.40
CA SER A 27 -16.41 10.86 6.52
C SER A 27 -15.24 10.26 7.29
N SER A 28 -14.53 9.32 6.67
CA SER A 28 -13.08 9.38 6.82
C SER A 28 -12.66 10.65 6.08
N SER A 29 -12.85 11.81 6.71
CA SER A 29 -12.25 13.04 6.19
C SER A 29 -10.76 12.79 6.29
N GLU A 30 -10.14 12.48 5.16
CA GLU A 30 -8.72 12.28 5.07
C GLU A 30 -8.04 13.48 5.74
N VAL A 31 -7.24 13.20 6.77
CA VAL A 31 -6.60 14.23 7.58
C VAL A 31 -5.63 14.97 6.67
N ILE A 32 -5.79 16.29 6.56
CA ILE A 32 -4.92 17.11 5.73
C ILE A 32 -3.58 17.25 6.47
N VAL A 33 -2.51 16.77 5.83
CA VAL A 33 -1.13 16.81 6.36
C VAL A 33 -0.21 17.53 5.36
N TYR A 34 0.85 18.16 5.88
CA TYR A 34 1.95 18.75 5.10
C TYR A 34 3.30 18.49 5.80
N LYS A 35 4.16 17.65 5.19
CA LYS A 35 5.40 17.17 5.83
C LYS A 35 6.68 17.84 5.32
N ASP A 36 6.64 18.58 4.21
CA ASP A 36 7.84 19.15 3.56
C ASP A 36 8.75 19.93 4.53
N ILE A 37 8.17 20.79 5.39
CA ILE A 37 8.93 21.63 6.32
C ILE A 37 9.58 20.79 7.43
N GLU A 38 8.88 19.76 7.91
CA GLU A 38 9.40 18.83 8.89
C GLU A 38 10.57 18.03 8.30
N ASN A 39 10.42 17.52 7.08
CA ASN A 39 11.46 16.79 6.36
C ASN A 39 12.69 17.68 6.08
N ILE A 40 12.49 18.96 5.72
CA ILE A 40 13.59 19.94 5.58
C ILE A 40 14.34 20.11 6.91
N LEU A 41 13.63 20.23 8.03
CA LEU A 41 14.25 20.37 9.35
C LEU A 41 15.01 19.12 9.80
N GLN A 42 14.50 17.93 9.48
CA GLN A 42 15.21 16.66 9.76
C GLN A 42 16.51 16.54 8.96
N ASN A 43 16.57 17.12 7.76
CA ASN A 43 17.72 17.07 6.86
C ASN A 43 18.54 18.37 6.84
N LYS A 44 18.41 19.20 7.88
CA LYS A 44 19.02 20.53 7.95
C LYS A 44 20.54 20.55 7.75
N ALA A 45 21.23 19.50 8.20
CA ALA A 45 22.69 19.38 8.07
C ALA A 45 23.10 19.14 6.61
N GLU A 46 22.39 18.25 5.91
CA GLU A 46 22.65 17.92 4.50
C GLU A 46 22.24 19.04 3.55
N LEU A 47 21.19 19.78 3.90
CA LEU A 47 20.79 21.00 3.19
C LEU A 47 21.69 22.19 3.53
N GLY A 48 22.62 22.07 4.48
CA GLY A 48 23.50 23.16 4.90
C GLY A 48 22.73 24.40 5.34
N LEU A 49 21.63 24.23 6.08
CA LEU A 49 20.79 25.36 6.50
C LEU A 49 21.57 26.26 7.48
N THR A 50 21.46 27.57 7.26
CA THR A 50 21.96 28.55 8.23
C THR A 50 21.08 28.55 9.48
N GLN A 51 21.62 28.97 10.63
CA GLN A 51 20.85 29.10 11.88
C GLN A 51 19.59 29.98 11.72
N LYS A 52 19.67 31.03 10.89
CA LYS A 52 18.54 31.91 10.59
C LYS A 52 17.45 31.21 9.78
N GLN A 53 17.84 30.40 8.78
CA GLN A 53 16.90 29.60 8.00
C GLN A 53 16.25 28.52 8.88
N GLU A 54 17.03 27.82 9.70
CA GLU A 54 16.52 26.80 10.63
C GLU A 54 15.47 27.39 11.59
N ALA A 55 15.80 28.51 12.27
CA ALA A 55 14.85 29.19 13.15
C ALA A 55 13.57 29.62 12.41
N SER A 56 13.70 30.09 11.17
CA SER A 56 12.54 30.47 10.34
C SER A 56 11.65 29.27 10.01
N PHE A 57 12.24 28.11 9.68
CA PHE A 57 11.52 26.88 9.42
C PHE A 57 10.83 26.33 10.68
N ILE A 58 11.50 26.36 11.85
CA ILE A 58 10.90 25.93 13.12
C ILE A 58 9.64 26.74 13.43
N VAL A 59 9.74 28.07 13.37
CA VAL A 59 8.59 28.96 13.61
C VAL A 59 7.49 28.69 12.61
N LYS A 60 7.82 28.56 11.31
CA LYS A 60 6.81 28.32 10.28
C LYS A 60 6.12 26.96 10.44
N ASN A 61 6.84 25.92 10.88
CA ASN A 61 6.28 24.59 11.12
C ASN A 61 5.15 24.64 12.16
N GLU A 62 5.32 25.38 13.24
CA GLU A 62 4.29 25.53 14.27
C GLU A 62 3.04 26.27 13.76
N TYR A 63 3.22 27.29 12.91
CA TYR A 63 2.08 27.94 12.24
C TYR A 63 1.34 26.98 11.30
N ILE A 64 2.07 26.17 10.53
CA ILE A 64 1.48 25.17 9.63
C ILE A 64 0.65 24.16 10.41
N LYS A 65 1.17 23.63 11.52
CA LYS A 65 0.43 22.69 12.38
C LYS A 65 -0.90 23.28 12.85
N ARG A 66 -0.90 24.54 13.28
CA ARG A 66 -2.12 25.24 13.72
C ARG A 66 -3.12 25.46 12.58
N ASP A 67 -2.63 25.93 11.42
CA ASP A 67 -3.45 26.16 10.24
C ASP A 67 -4.11 24.86 9.74
N LEU A 68 -3.34 23.76 9.69
CA LEU A 68 -3.85 22.45 9.28
C LEU A 68 -4.83 21.87 10.29
N GLN A 69 -4.56 22.01 11.59
CA GLN A 69 -5.51 21.62 12.63
C GLN A 69 -6.83 22.37 12.48
N ALA A 70 -6.78 23.70 12.30
CA ALA A 70 -7.97 24.51 12.08
C ALA A 70 -8.74 24.11 10.81
N LEU A 71 -8.04 23.70 9.74
CA LEU A 71 -8.66 23.23 8.51
C LEU A 71 -9.27 21.82 8.66
N ASN A 72 -8.63 20.95 9.44
CA ASN A 72 -9.12 19.61 9.73
C ASN A 72 -10.37 19.64 10.62
N ASP A 73 -10.37 20.51 11.64
CA ASP A 73 -11.47 20.66 12.61
C ASP A 73 -12.70 21.39 12.04
N ARG A 74 -12.59 22.03 10.86
CA ARG A 74 -13.73 22.67 10.20
C ARG A 74 -14.73 21.65 9.67
N THR A 75 -15.92 21.66 10.27
CA THR A 75 -17.09 20.84 9.89
C THR A 75 -18.13 21.59 9.05
N ASP A 76 -18.00 22.91 8.94
CA ASP A 76 -18.95 23.83 8.29
C ASP A 76 -18.69 24.03 6.80
N MET A 77 -17.55 23.54 6.29
CA MET A 77 -17.08 23.78 4.93
C MET A 77 -17.45 22.63 3.98
N LEU A 78 -17.89 22.97 2.75
CA LEU A 78 -18.16 21.95 1.73
C LEU A 78 -16.84 21.26 1.29
N PRO A 79 -16.87 19.97 0.89
CA PRO A 79 -15.66 19.25 0.48
C PRO A 79 -14.85 19.93 -0.62
N VAL A 80 -15.52 20.54 -1.60
CA VAL A 80 -14.87 21.26 -2.71
C VAL A 80 -14.15 22.52 -2.20
N GLU A 81 -14.79 23.27 -1.30
CA GLU A 81 -14.20 24.47 -0.69
C GLU A 81 -13.02 24.12 0.22
N LYS A 82 -13.11 22.99 0.94
CA LYS A 82 -12.03 22.46 1.78
C LYS A 82 -10.81 22.13 0.94
N LYS A 83 -11.00 21.47 -0.21
CA LYS A 83 -9.92 21.14 -1.16
C LYS A 83 -9.26 22.38 -1.78
N GLU A 84 -10.05 23.38 -2.18
CA GLU A 84 -9.50 24.64 -2.71
C GLU A 84 -8.74 25.43 -1.63
N THR A 85 -9.26 25.43 -0.39
CA THR A 85 -8.60 26.06 0.75
C THR A 85 -7.29 25.36 1.09
N GLU A 86 -7.29 24.02 1.15
CA GLU A 86 -6.08 23.21 1.31
C GLU A 86 -5.01 23.57 0.27
N LYS A 87 -5.39 23.60 -1.01
CA LYS A 87 -4.46 23.93 -2.10
C LYS A 87 -3.84 25.32 -1.93
N LYS A 88 -4.65 26.33 -1.59
CA LYS A 88 -4.16 27.70 -1.35
C LYS A 88 -3.19 27.76 -0.16
N VAL A 89 -3.52 27.05 0.90
CA VAL A 89 -2.72 26.97 2.12
C VAL A 89 -1.38 26.29 1.83
N LYS A 90 -1.38 25.11 1.21
CA LYS A 90 -0.16 24.38 0.80
C LYS A 90 0.72 25.19 -0.16
N ASN A 91 0.13 25.90 -1.12
CA ASN A 91 0.89 26.80 -2.01
C ASN A 91 1.63 27.89 -1.24
N THR A 92 1.02 28.44 -0.18
CA THR A 92 1.65 29.47 0.65
C THR A 92 2.89 28.92 1.37
N TYR A 93 2.85 27.65 1.78
CA TYR A 93 3.98 26.99 2.43
C TYR A 93 5.11 26.69 1.43
N GLN A 94 4.76 26.25 0.23
CA GLN A 94 5.74 26.04 -0.83
C GLN A 94 6.44 27.34 -1.23
N LEU A 95 5.71 28.45 -1.32
CA LEU A 95 6.29 29.78 -1.56
C LEU A 95 7.23 30.20 -0.43
N PHE A 96 6.93 29.85 0.82
CA PHE A 96 7.83 30.11 1.93
C PHE A 96 9.14 29.33 1.80
N ILE A 97 9.09 28.05 1.44
CA ILE A 97 10.29 27.23 1.17
C ILE A 97 11.14 27.88 0.09
N GLN A 98 10.53 28.22 -1.05
CA GLN A 98 11.22 28.83 -2.21
C GLN A 98 11.88 30.17 -1.89
N ARG A 99 11.31 30.95 -0.97
CA ARG A 99 11.88 32.24 -0.53
C ARG A 99 12.98 32.09 0.52
N THR A 100 12.97 30.98 1.26
CA THR A 100 13.87 30.78 2.41
C THR A 100 15.12 30.01 2.01
N LEU A 101 15.01 29.05 1.10
CA LEU A 101 16.15 28.28 0.59
C LEU A 101 16.86 29.03 -0.55
N THR A 102 18.18 28.83 -0.66
CA THR A 102 18.93 29.24 -1.85
C THR A 102 18.66 28.30 -3.01
N LYS A 103 19.11 28.67 -4.22
CA LYS A 103 18.95 27.82 -5.41
C LYS A 103 19.59 26.43 -5.23
N ASP A 104 20.82 26.39 -4.74
CA ASP A 104 21.54 25.12 -4.54
C ASP A 104 20.85 24.25 -3.48
N GLN A 105 20.35 24.86 -2.39
CA GLN A 105 19.57 24.17 -1.37
C GLN A 105 18.22 23.66 -1.89
N MET A 106 17.59 24.41 -2.80
CA MET A 106 16.36 24.00 -3.48
C MET A 106 16.58 22.79 -4.40
N ASP A 107 17.72 22.73 -5.09
CA ASP A 107 18.06 21.61 -5.97
C ASP A 107 18.31 20.33 -5.15
N ILE A 108 19.04 20.43 -4.03
CA ILE A 108 19.23 19.33 -3.08
C ILE A 108 17.89 18.90 -2.47
N TRP A 109 17.05 19.87 -2.08
CA TRP A 109 15.73 19.59 -1.54
C TRP A 109 14.83 18.90 -2.57
N ALA A 110 14.88 19.28 -3.85
CA ALA A 110 14.10 18.63 -4.89
C ALA A 110 14.48 17.15 -5.05
N GLN A 111 15.77 16.81 -4.97
CA GLN A 111 16.24 15.42 -4.98
C GLN A 111 15.71 14.64 -3.78
N LYS A 112 15.91 15.17 -2.56
CA LYS A 112 15.39 14.55 -1.32
C LYS A 112 13.89 14.43 -1.31
N LYS A 113 13.16 15.43 -1.83
CA LYS A 113 11.71 15.41 -1.90
C LYS A 113 11.20 14.28 -2.77
N VAL A 114 11.85 14.02 -3.91
CA VAL A 114 11.52 12.87 -4.76
C VAL A 114 11.71 11.56 -3.99
N GLU A 115 12.79 11.41 -3.21
CA GLU A 115 13.00 10.24 -2.35
C GLU A 115 11.92 10.10 -1.27
N PHE A 116 11.52 11.20 -0.63
CA PHE A 116 10.45 11.20 0.37
C PHE A 116 9.07 10.92 -0.24
N ASP A 117 8.78 11.50 -1.40
CA ASP A 117 7.53 11.26 -2.10
C ASP A 117 7.50 9.79 -2.55
N LEU A 118 8.59 9.24 -3.07
CA LEU A 118 8.71 7.81 -3.41
C LEU A 118 8.54 6.89 -2.18
N ALA A 119 9.11 7.26 -1.03
CA ALA A 119 8.99 6.49 0.21
C ALA A 119 7.62 6.63 0.91
N ASN A 120 6.88 7.71 0.61
CA ASN A 120 5.54 7.97 1.16
C ASN A 120 4.41 7.77 0.13
N ILE A 121 4.71 7.28 -1.08
CA ILE A 121 3.69 6.65 -1.91
C ILE A 121 3.22 5.45 -1.08
N HIS A 122 2.09 5.64 -0.39
CA HIS A 122 1.28 4.52 0.01
C HIS A 122 1.08 3.70 -1.25
N ASP A 123 1.59 2.48 -1.18
CA ASP A 123 1.39 1.46 -2.17
C ASP A 123 -0.13 1.29 -2.35
N GLU A 124 -0.72 1.99 -3.33
CA GLU A 124 -2.11 1.77 -3.75
C GLU A 124 -2.25 0.38 -4.43
N GLY A 125 -1.14 -0.37 -4.47
CA GLY A 125 -1.00 -1.72 -4.94
C GLY A 125 -0.88 -1.78 -6.45
N LEU A 126 -0.51 -2.96 -6.94
CA LEU A 126 -0.43 -3.32 -8.36
C LEU A 126 -1.62 -2.81 -9.19
N LYS A 127 -2.83 -2.75 -8.62
CA LYS A 127 -4.05 -2.32 -9.30
C LYS A 127 -4.05 -0.84 -9.69
N ALA A 128 -3.54 0.05 -8.84
CA ALA A 128 -3.47 1.47 -9.13
C ALA A 128 -2.40 1.77 -10.17
N ASP A 129 -1.24 1.13 -10.05
CA ASP A 129 -0.15 1.28 -11.00
C ASP A 129 -0.49 0.72 -12.38
N LEU A 130 -1.22 -0.41 -12.45
CA LEU A 130 -1.76 -0.92 -13.71
C LEU A 130 -2.75 0.07 -14.35
N LYS A 131 -3.54 0.78 -13.54
CA LYS A 131 -4.51 1.79 -14.04
C LYS A 131 -3.80 3.04 -14.55
N ALA A 132 -2.73 3.48 -13.88
CA ALA A 132 -1.89 4.58 -14.35
C ALA A 132 -1.20 4.21 -15.68
N LEU A 133 -0.65 3.00 -15.77
CA LEU A 133 -0.02 2.48 -16.99
C LEU A 133 -0.99 2.41 -18.18
N ASP A 134 -2.24 1.95 -17.95
CA ASP A 134 -3.29 1.93 -18.98
C ASP A 134 -3.69 3.35 -19.44
N ALA A 135 -3.71 4.32 -18.53
CA ALA A 135 -3.99 5.72 -18.87
C ALA A 135 -2.90 6.33 -19.77
N ILE A 136 -1.63 6.05 -19.47
CA ILE A 136 -0.48 6.48 -20.29
C ILE A 136 -0.54 5.84 -21.67
N TYR A 137 -0.76 4.52 -21.74
CA TYR A 137 -0.88 3.81 -23.01
C TYR A 137 -2.00 4.36 -23.91
N LYS A 138 -3.16 4.70 -23.33
CA LYS A 138 -4.27 5.34 -24.06
C LYS A 138 -3.92 6.75 -24.55
N ALA A 139 -3.13 7.50 -23.80
CA ALA A 139 -2.65 8.82 -24.22
C ALA A 139 -1.68 8.69 -25.41
N ASP A 140 -0.73 7.76 -25.34
CA ASP A 140 0.24 7.49 -26.41
C ASP A 140 -0.44 7.01 -27.70
N GLN A 141 -1.46 6.17 -27.59
CA GLN A 141 -2.28 5.76 -28.74
C GLN A 141 -2.96 6.95 -29.43
N LYS A 142 -3.52 7.89 -28.65
CA LYS A 142 -4.14 9.11 -29.18
C LYS A 142 -3.10 10.00 -29.87
N GLU A 143 -1.91 10.12 -29.29
CA GLU A 143 -0.84 10.91 -29.88
C GLU A 143 -0.31 10.30 -31.19
N ILE A 144 -0.15 8.98 -31.25
CA ILE A 144 0.23 8.25 -32.47
C ILE A 144 -0.83 8.42 -33.55
N TYR A 145 -2.11 8.31 -33.21
CA TYR A 145 -3.19 8.57 -34.15
C TYR A 145 -3.16 10.02 -34.66
N ARG A 146 -2.92 11.01 -33.78
CA ARG A 146 -2.82 12.42 -34.17
C ARG A 146 -1.65 12.69 -35.11
N LYS A 147 -0.46 12.11 -34.84
CA LYS A 147 0.76 12.38 -35.60
C LYS A 147 0.87 11.56 -36.88
N TYR A 148 0.45 10.30 -36.83
CA TYR A 148 0.70 9.32 -37.90
C TYR A 148 -0.59 8.74 -38.49
N GLY A 149 -1.78 9.15 -38.06
CA GLY A 149 -3.05 8.54 -38.49
C GLY A 149 -3.30 8.55 -40.00
N MET A 150 -2.63 9.43 -40.75
CA MET A 150 -2.69 9.48 -42.21
C MET A 150 -1.66 8.56 -42.90
N ASP A 151 -0.55 8.22 -42.23
CA ASP A 151 0.45 7.28 -42.74
C ASP A 151 0.23 5.90 -42.12
N ARG A 152 -0.44 5.04 -42.87
CA ARG A 152 -0.82 3.69 -42.40
C ARG A 152 0.39 2.82 -42.02
N THR A 153 1.53 3.01 -42.66
CA THR A 153 2.73 2.18 -42.42
C THR A 153 3.42 2.60 -41.13
N ILE A 154 3.65 3.90 -40.94
CA ILE A 154 4.27 4.45 -39.73
C ILE A 154 3.32 4.30 -38.53
N TYR A 155 2.02 4.54 -38.73
CA TYR A 155 1.01 4.32 -37.69
C TYR A 155 1.01 2.90 -37.17
N ALA A 156 1.01 1.90 -38.06
CA ALA A 156 1.01 0.49 -37.67
C ALA A 156 2.32 0.11 -36.93
N ALA A 157 3.47 0.61 -37.40
CA ALA A 157 4.76 0.37 -36.76
C ALA A 157 4.80 0.99 -35.35
N GLN A 158 4.44 2.27 -35.20
CA GLN A 158 4.46 2.97 -33.91
C GLN A 158 3.45 2.38 -32.93
N LYS A 159 2.25 2.00 -33.40
CA LYS A 159 1.23 1.32 -32.59
C LYS A 159 1.73 -0.02 -32.04
N ASN A 160 2.46 -0.79 -32.85
CA ASN A 160 3.04 -2.05 -32.39
C ASN A 160 4.18 -1.83 -31.37
N THR A 161 5.00 -0.79 -31.57
CA THR A 161 6.07 -0.42 -30.64
C THR A 161 5.52 -0.06 -29.26
N ILE A 162 4.51 0.82 -29.19
CA ILE A 162 3.92 1.21 -27.90
C ILE A 162 3.17 0.06 -27.23
N ARG A 163 2.56 -0.85 -28.01
CA ARG A 163 1.92 -2.05 -27.47
C ARG A 163 2.95 -2.95 -26.80
N LYS A 164 4.08 -3.21 -27.47
CA LYS A 164 5.18 -4.01 -26.89
C LYS A 164 5.76 -3.35 -25.64
N LYS A 165 5.92 -2.02 -25.66
CA LYS A 165 6.37 -1.24 -24.50
C LYS A 165 5.41 -1.41 -23.32
N TYR A 166 4.12 -1.22 -23.54
CA TYR A 166 3.07 -1.42 -22.54
C TYR A 166 3.06 -2.85 -21.97
N GLU A 167 3.12 -3.87 -22.83
CA GLU A 167 3.16 -5.28 -22.39
C GLU A 167 4.41 -5.57 -21.55
N THR A 168 5.56 -4.99 -21.92
CA THR A 168 6.82 -5.14 -21.18
C THR A 168 6.78 -4.44 -19.83
N GLU A 169 6.31 -3.19 -19.78
CA GLU A 169 6.19 -2.41 -18.55
C GLU A 169 5.17 -3.03 -17.60
N ARG A 170 4.06 -3.56 -18.14
CA ARG A 170 3.06 -4.31 -17.38
C ARG A 170 3.64 -5.58 -16.75
N LEU A 171 4.44 -6.34 -17.49
CA LEU A 171 5.10 -7.55 -16.99
C LEU A 171 6.13 -7.21 -15.89
N LYS A 172 6.94 -6.17 -16.10
CA LYS A 172 7.89 -5.69 -15.08
C LYS A 172 7.19 -5.25 -13.81
N LEU A 173 6.06 -4.54 -13.94
CA LEU A 173 5.26 -4.11 -12.82
C LEU A 173 4.66 -5.32 -12.06
N MET A 174 4.10 -6.29 -12.79
CA MET A 174 3.63 -7.54 -12.20
C MET A 174 4.75 -8.31 -11.49
N GLN A 175 5.96 -8.38 -12.08
CA GLN A 175 7.11 -9.01 -11.44
C GLN A 175 7.59 -8.28 -10.19
N TYR A 176 7.62 -6.94 -10.21
CA TYR A 176 8.00 -6.12 -9.06
C TYR A 176 7.07 -6.38 -7.86
N TYR A 177 5.76 -6.40 -8.12
CA TYR A 177 4.77 -6.68 -7.08
C TYR A 177 4.74 -8.15 -6.65
N ASN A 178 4.91 -9.10 -7.58
CA ASN A 178 4.98 -10.53 -7.26
C ASN A 178 6.31 -10.93 -6.59
N ALA A 179 7.39 -10.17 -6.79
CA ALA A 179 8.66 -10.37 -6.09
C ALA A 179 8.60 -9.95 -4.61
N THR A 180 7.49 -9.32 -4.19
CA THR A 180 7.28 -8.88 -2.81
C THR A 180 6.30 -9.79 -2.04
N GLU A 181 5.64 -10.74 -2.72
CA GLU A 181 4.86 -11.82 -2.09
C GLU A 181 5.61 -13.16 -2.25
N VAL A 182 6.28 -13.55 -1.16
CA VAL A 182 6.88 -14.88 -0.87
C VAL A 182 8.25 -15.16 -1.52
N GLU A 183 9.31 -14.60 -0.92
CA GLU A 183 10.49 -15.39 -0.55
C GLU A 183 10.33 -15.79 0.92
N ASN A 184 9.46 -16.77 1.20
CA ASN A 184 9.72 -17.65 2.32
C ASN A 184 10.79 -18.61 1.82
N ASP A 185 12.04 -18.24 2.06
CA ASP A 185 13.18 -19.16 2.04
C ASP A 185 13.03 -20.12 3.24
N VAL A 186 11.99 -20.96 3.20
CA VAL A 186 11.84 -22.10 4.09
C VAL A 186 12.40 -23.28 3.31
N MET A 187 13.64 -23.63 3.64
CA MET A 187 14.30 -24.83 3.15
C MET A 187 13.35 -26.02 3.25
N SER A 188 13.27 -26.83 2.19
CA SER A 188 12.54 -28.09 2.21
C SER A 188 13.07 -28.98 3.34
N LEU A 189 12.23 -29.88 3.88
CA LEU A 189 12.65 -30.81 4.93
C LEU A 189 13.85 -31.66 4.51
N GLU A 190 14.01 -31.92 3.21
CA GLU A 190 15.17 -32.60 2.63
C GLU A 190 16.43 -31.73 2.64
N GLU A 191 16.31 -30.43 2.35
CA GLU A 191 17.42 -29.47 2.46
C GLU A 191 17.84 -29.26 3.92
N ILE A 192 16.88 -29.16 4.85
CA ILE A 192 17.17 -29.08 6.29
C ILE A 192 17.85 -30.37 6.77
N ALA A 193 17.36 -31.54 6.35
CA ALA A 193 17.97 -32.82 6.73
C ALA A 193 19.39 -32.98 6.17
N ASN A 194 19.64 -32.54 4.93
CA ASN A 194 20.96 -32.57 4.33
C ASN A 194 21.93 -31.62 5.03
N LEU A 195 21.50 -30.40 5.39
CA LEU A 195 22.34 -29.45 6.13
C LEU A 195 22.65 -29.91 7.56
N VAL A 196 21.68 -30.51 8.25
CA VAL A 196 21.90 -31.09 9.59
C VAL A 196 22.87 -32.26 9.50
N LYS A 197 22.74 -33.11 8.48
CA LYS A 197 23.69 -34.19 8.22
C LYS A 197 25.08 -33.66 7.91
N GLU A 198 25.21 -32.66 7.05
CA GLU A 198 26.50 -32.04 6.71
C GLU A 198 27.14 -31.40 7.94
N PHE A 199 26.34 -30.77 8.81
CA PHE A 199 26.81 -30.22 10.09
C PHE A 199 27.28 -31.32 11.05
N ASP A 200 26.48 -32.37 11.25
CA ASP A 200 26.84 -33.49 12.12
C ASP A 200 28.08 -34.22 11.58
N ASP A 201 28.14 -34.53 10.28
CA ASP A 201 29.28 -35.16 9.62
C ASP A 201 30.57 -34.33 9.75
N TYR A 202 30.46 -32.99 9.72
CA TYR A 202 31.59 -32.07 9.84
C TYR A 202 32.13 -31.96 11.27
N TYR A 203 31.28 -32.06 12.29
CA TYR A 203 31.66 -31.85 13.70
C TYR A 203 31.81 -33.14 14.52
N SER A 204 31.20 -34.26 14.12
CA SER A 204 31.13 -35.45 14.97
C SER A 204 32.14 -36.55 14.62
N GLY A 205 32.95 -36.42 13.57
CA GLY A 205 34.05 -37.36 13.28
C GLY A 205 33.64 -38.84 13.34
N GLU A 206 32.84 -39.27 12.36
CA GLU A 206 32.36 -40.64 12.08
C GLU A 206 31.41 -41.33 13.08
N ALA A 207 30.16 -41.58 12.67
CA ALA A 207 29.74 -42.86 12.09
C ALA A 207 28.24 -42.82 11.67
N SER A 208 27.99 -43.18 10.40
CA SER A 208 26.71 -43.47 9.75
C SER A 208 25.50 -43.63 10.70
N SER A 209 24.68 -42.58 10.83
CA SER A 209 23.32 -42.70 11.35
C SER A 209 22.31 -42.65 10.20
N ASN A 210 21.33 -43.57 10.22
CA ASN A 210 20.38 -43.77 9.14
C ASN A 210 19.54 -42.49 8.91
N PRO A 211 19.53 -41.90 7.68
CA PRO A 211 18.83 -40.63 7.39
C PRO A 211 17.34 -40.64 7.75
N LEU A 212 16.72 -41.82 7.79
CA LEU A 212 15.30 -42.00 8.14
C LEU A 212 14.98 -41.66 9.60
N LYS A 213 15.99 -41.53 10.47
CA LYS A 213 15.77 -41.20 11.89
C LYS A 213 15.24 -39.78 12.09
N TYR A 214 15.51 -38.87 11.16
CA TYR A 214 15.11 -37.46 11.23
C TYR A 214 13.72 -37.18 10.59
N LEU A 215 13.14 -38.16 9.89
CA LEU A 215 11.83 -38.04 9.25
C LEU A 215 10.67 -38.53 10.13
N ASN A 216 10.96 -39.25 11.23
CA ASN A 216 9.93 -39.85 12.08
C ASN A 216 9.39 -38.84 13.10
N ILE A 217 8.69 -37.82 12.62
CA ILE A 217 7.87 -36.93 13.45
C ILE A 217 6.61 -37.73 13.79
N ARG A 218 6.45 -38.13 15.06
CA ARG A 218 5.20 -38.69 15.56
C ARG A 218 4.08 -37.67 15.33
N GLU A 219 3.16 -38.03 14.44
CA GLU A 219 1.92 -37.32 14.18
C GLU A 219 1.09 -37.31 15.48
N ASN A 220 0.92 -36.14 16.09
CA ASN A 220 -0.12 -35.97 17.12
C ASN A 220 -1.47 -35.86 16.41
N THR A 221 -2.11 -37.00 16.17
CA THR A 221 -3.51 -37.06 15.75
C THR A 221 -4.40 -36.72 16.95
N THR A 222 -5.39 -35.86 16.72
CA THR A 222 -6.45 -35.60 17.70
C THR A 222 -7.71 -36.35 17.26
N SER A 223 -8.29 -37.10 18.20
CA SER A 223 -9.64 -37.72 18.27
C SER A 223 -10.02 -38.84 17.29
N GLU A 224 -10.25 -40.06 17.78
CA GLU A 224 -11.56 -40.62 18.18
C GLU A 224 -11.45 -42.15 18.39
N GLY A 225 -12.08 -42.65 19.47
CA GLY A 225 -12.79 -43.94 19.56
C GLY A 225 -12.09 -45.27 19.30
N GLU A 226 -11.98 -46.07 20.37
CA GLU A 226 -12.18 -47.54 20.41
C GLU A 226 -11.15 -48.42 19.65
N ALA A 227 -10.68 -49.56 20.13
CA ALA A 227 -10.95 -50.39 21.30
C ALA A 227 -9.72 -51.31 21.48
N GLU A 228 -9.53 -51.76 22.72
CA GLU A 228 -9.25 -53.15 23.15
C GLU A 228 -8.37 -54.05 22.25
N GLU A 229 -7.41 -54.84 22.73
CA GLU A 229 -7.44 -55.64 23.95
C GLU A 229 -6.08 -56.35 24.10
N SER A 230 -5.80 -56.79 25.34
CA SER A 230 -5.13 -58.06 25.66
C SER A 230 -3.60 -58.16 25.48
N THR A 231 -2.78 -58.68 26.40
CA THR A 231 -2.98 -59.39 27.67
C THR A 231 -1.61 -59.60 28.32
N TYR A 232 -1.53 -59.30 29.63
CA TYR A 232 -0.73 -59.91 30.71
C TYR A 232 0.70 -60.43 30.50
N THR A 233 1.61 -60.01 31.39
CA THR A 233 2.21 -60.95 32.38
C THR A 233 2.69 -60.22 33.64
N GLU A 234 2.40 -60.84 34.79
CA GLU A 234 2.79 -60.56 36.18
C GLU A 234 4.35 -60.51 36.35
N GLU A 235 5.00 -59.97 37.38
CA GLU A 235 4.81 -60.04 38.84
C GLU A 235 5.99 -59.23 39.51
N PRO A 236 6.27 -59.28 40.83
CA PRO A 236 5.77 -58.43 41.92
C PRO A 236 6.83 -57.47 42.53
N SER A 237 6.40 -56.56 43.40
CA SER A 237 7.21 -56.17 44.57
C SER A 237 6.29 -55.75 45.71
N ALA A 238 6.34 -56.54 46.77
CA ALA A 238 5.81 -56.22 48.08
C ALA A 238 6.76 -55.26 48.81
N GLU A 239 6.21 -54.27 49.52
CA GLU A 239 6.25 -54.14 50.99
C GLU A 239 5.26 -53.07 51.45
#